data_AF-A0A1I2LGR5-F1
#
_entry.id   AF-A0A1I2LGR5-F1
#
_cell.length_a   1.000
_cell.length_b   1.000
_cell.length_c   1.000
_cell.angle_alpha   90.00
_cell.angle_beta   90.00
_cell.angle_gamma   90.00
#
_symmetry.space_group_name_H-M   'P 1'
#
loop_
_entity.id
_entity.type
_entity.pdbx_description
1 polymer ?
#
loop_
_entity_poly.entity_id
_entity_poly.type
_entity_poly.pdbx_seq_one_letter_code
_entity_poly.pdbx_strand_id
1 'polypeptide(L)' 'MTCTHCSAVEQRGRYCVGCGKLLPPSALPARRVRLAPRHLLDDDTQPVLRFPVSPRRSVENEPAAAV' A
#
# COMPACT_ATOMS: atom_id res chain seq x y z
N MET A 1 -10.02 14.22 -11.11
CA MET A 1 -9.17 15.44 -11.14
C MET A 1 -8.32 15.43 -12.41
N THR A 2 -7.81 16.58 -12.84
CA THR A 2 -6.88 16.69 -13.99
C THR A 2 -5.46 17.00 -13.51
N CYS A 3 -4.44 16.46 -14.17
CA CYS A 3 -3.05 16.75 -13.85
C CYS A 3 -2.61 18.11 -14.42
N THR A 4 -2.02 18.97 -13.61
CA THR A 4 -1.51 20.29 -14.04
C THR A 4 -0.23 20.22 -14.87
N HIS A 5 0.46 19.07 -14.93
CA HIS A 5 1.72 18.91 -15.65
C HIS A 5 1.57 18.27 -17.03
N CYS A 6 0.72 17.25 -17.15
CA CYS A 6 0.56 16.48 -18.39
C CYS A 6 -0.88 16.43 -18.89
N SER A 7 -1.81 17.17 -18.27
CA SER A 7 -3.24 17.25 -18.64
C SER A 7 -4.04 15.94 -18.57
N ALA A 8 -3.43 14.84 -18.09
CA ALA A 8 -4.13 13.58 -17.92
C ALA A 8 -5.38 13.74 -17.04
N VAL A 9 -6.51 13.20 -17.51
CA VAL A 9 -7.84 13.33 -16.90
C VAL A 9 -8.12 12.20 -15.90
N GLU A 10 -9.23 12.31 -15.17
CA GLU A 10 -9.73 11.27 -14.24
C GLU A 10 -8.72 10.74 -13.20
N GLN A 11 -7.78 11.60 -12.81
CA GLN A 11 -6.76 11.26 -11.84
C GLN A 11 -7.38 10.95 -10.47
N ARG A 12 -6.92 9.86 -9.86
CA ARG A 12 -7.27 9.39 -8.51
C ARG A 12 -5.99 9.10 -7.73
N GLY A 13 -5.99 9.42 -6.44
CA GLY A 13 -4.85 9.18 -5.55
C GLY A 13 -3.88 10.36 -5.46
N ARG A 14 -2.66 10.08 -4.99
CA ARG A 14 -1.68 11.10 -4.60
C ARG A 14 -0.73 11.51 -5.72
N TYR A 15 -0.55 10.65 -6.73
CA TYR A 15 0.37 10.86 -7.86
C TYR A 15 -0.35 10.70 -9.19
N CYS A 16 0.11 11.42 -10.21
CA CYS A 16 -0.43 11.33 -11.55
C CYS A 16 -0.02 10.02 -12.23
N VAL A 17 -0.98 9.32 -12.84
CA VAL A 17 -0.70 8.06 -13.57
C VAL A 17 0.06 8.28 -14.88
N GLY A 18 -0.01 9.48 -15.46
CA GLY A 18 0.65 9.81 -16.72
C GLY A 18 2.12 10.23 -16.56
N CYS A 19 2.42 11.11 -15.60
CA CYS A 19 3.75 11.69 -15.44
C CYS A 19 4.40 11.46 -14.07
N GLY A 20 3.77 10.70 -13.16
CA GLY A 20 4.31 10.34 -11.85
C GLY A 20 4.41 11.47 -10.82
N LYS A 21 4.12 12.71 -11.20
CA LYS A 21 4.22 13.88 -10.31
C LYS A 21 3.10 13.90 -9.27
N LEU A 22 3.40 14.49 -8.11
CA LEU A 22 2.43 14.68 -7.04
C LEU A 22 1.24 15.50 -7.53
N LEU A 23 0.03 15.00 -7.33
CA LEU A 23 -1.19 15.73 -7.64
C LEU A 23 -1.54 16.69 -6.49
N PRO A 24 -2.17 17.84 -6.79
CA PRO A 24 -2.68 18.71 -5.76
C PRO A 24 -3.68 17.95 -4.87
N PRO A 25 -3.73 18.26 -3.56
CA PRO A 25 -4.64 17.59 -2.63
C PRO A 25 -6.09 17.78 -3.09
N SER A 26 -6.90 16.73 -2.98
CA SER A 26 -8.31 16.82 -3.33
C SER A 26 -9.04 17.76 -2.37
N ALA A 27 -9.86 18.67 -2.91
CA ALA A 27 -10.76 19.52 -2.10
C ALA A 27 -11.87 18.71 -1.39
N LEU A 28 -12.07 17.45 -1.81
CA LEU A 28 -12.97 16.54 -1.12
C LEU A 28 -12.38 16.20 0.25
N PRO A 29 -13.22 16.15 1.31
CA PRO A 29 -12.76 15.79 2.64
C PRO A 29 -12.09 14.42 2.61
N ALA A 30 -10.93 14.32 3.28
CA ALA A 30 -10.23 13.05 3.42
C ALA A 30 -11.18 12.02 4.04
N ARG A 31 -11.60 11.04 3.23
CA ARG A 31 -12.46 9.97 3.70
C ARG A 31 -11.65 9.15 4.70
N ARG A 32 -11.96 9.28 6.00
CA ARG A 32 -11.37 8.41 7.02
C ARG A 32 -11.86 6.99 6.73
N VAL A 33 -10.99 6.19 6.13
CA VAL A 33 -11.22 4.75 5.98
C VAL A 33 -11.27 4.19 7.39
N ARG A 34 -12.46 3.81 7.86
CA ARG A 34 -12.53 2.96 9.06
C ARG A 34 -12.02 1.60 8.62
N LEU A 35 -10.85 1.20 9.15
CA LEU A 35 -10.18 -0.07 8.83
C LEU A 35 -11.09 -1.28 9.11
N ALA A 36 -12.08 -1.14 9.99
CA ALA A 36 -13.12 -2.13 10.22
C ALA A 36 -14.48 -1.45 10.52
N PRO A 37 -15.60 -2.05 10.08
CA PRO A 37 -16.93 -1.77 10.62
C PRO A 37 -16.98 -1.98 12.14
N ARG A 38 -17.78 -1.18 12.85
CA ARG A 38 -17.83 -1.22 14.34
C ARG A 38 -18.18 -2.59 14.92
N HIS A 39 -19.03 -3.36 14.24
CA HIS A 39 -19.45 -4.69 14.67
C HIS A 39 -18.34 -5.75 14.57
N LEU A 40 -17.22 -5.42 13.92
CA LEU A 40 -16.08 -6.32 13.74
C LEU A 40 -14.94 -6.02 14.75
N LEU A 41 -15.15 -5.06 15.66
CA LEU A 41 -14.16 -4.67 16.68
C LEU A 41 -14.07 -5.70 17.81
N ASP A 42 -15.17 -6.37 18.12
CA ASP A 42 -15.29 -7.36 19.21
C ASP A 42 -15.39 -8.80 18.68
N ASP A 43 -15.07 -9.01 17.40
CA ASP A 43 -15.17 -10.32 16.78
C ASP A 43 -13.90 -11.15 17.06
N ASP A 44 -13.88 -11.78 18.24
CA ASP A 44 -12.86 -12.75 18.67
C ASP A 44 -12.80 -14.01 17.78
N THR A 45 -13.68 -14.12 16.76
CA THR A 45 -13.68 -15.24 15.81
C THR A 45 -12.80 -14.98 14.59
N GLN A 46 -12.12 -13.83 14.48
CA GLN A 46 -11.20 -13.58 13.38
C GLN A 46 -10.05 -14.61 13.40
N PRO A 47 -9.96 -15.49 12.38
CA PRO A 47 -8.88 -16.47 12.33
C PRO A 47 -7.59 -15.73 12.01
N VAL A 48 -6.69 -15.64 12.99
CA VAL A 48 -5.31 -15.20 12.73
C VAL A 48 -4.69 -16.28 11.84
N LEU A 49 -4.64 -16.03 10.53
CA LEU A 49 -3.94 -16.90 9.58
C LEU A 49 -2.44 -16.86 9.92
N ARG A 50 -2.00 -17.82 10.73
CA ARG A 50 -0.60 -18.02 11.07
C ARG A 50 0.09 -18.70 9.90
N PHE A 51 0.58 -17.90 8.96
CA PHE A 51 1.45 -18.42 7.91
C PHE A 51 2.82 -18.77 8.53
N PRO A 52 3.40 -19.94 8.24
CA PRO A 52 4.77 -20.23 8.62
C PRO A 52 5.70 -19.29 7.83
N VAL A 53 6.22 -18.26 8.50
CA VAL A 53 7.19 -17.36 7.90
C VAL A 53 8.57 -17.99 8.06
N SER A 54 9.14 -18.51 6.97
CA SER A 54 10.57 -18.82 6.92
C SER A 54 11.35 -17.52 6.75
N PRO A 55 12.27 -17.17 7.66
CA PRO A 55 13.15 -16.02 7.47
C PRO A 55 13.90 -16.16 6.15
N ARG A 56 13.93 -15.09 5.34
CA ARG A 56 14.81 -15.07 4.17
C ARG A 56 16.26 -15.13 4.66
N ARG A 57 17.05 -16.07 4.15
CA ARG A 57 18.50 -16.08 4.37
C ARG A 57 19.08 -14.79 3.77
N SER A 58 19.84 -14.04 4.57
CA SER A 58 20.63 -12.93 4.07
C SER A 58 21.76 -13.45 3.17
N VAL A 59 22.03 -12.72 2.09
CA VAL A 59 23.10 -13.03 1.11
C VAL A 59 24.49 -13.10 1.77
N GLU A 60 24.66 -12.48 2.94
CA GLU A 60 25.92 -12.43 3.69
C GLU A 60 26.34 -13.77 4.33
N ASN A 61 25.42 -14.75 4.42
CA ASN A 61 25.67 -16.07 5.02
C ASN A 61 25.86 -17.19 3.98
N GLU A 62 26.17 -16.86 2.73
CA GLU A 62 26.53 -17.86 1.72
C GLU A 62 28.01 -18.23 1.91
N PRO A 63 28.37 -19.45 2.41
CA PRO A 63 29.75 -19.89 2.35
C PRO A 63 30.12 -20.00 0.87
N ALA A 64 31.16 -19.27 0.48
CA ALA A 64 31.74 -19.33 -0.86
C ALA A 64 31.87 -20.79 -1.27
N ALA A 65 31.09 -21.18 -2.29
CA ALA A 65 31.20 -22.50 -2.90
C ALA A 65 32.63 -22.66 -3.38
N ALA A 66 33.41 -23.48 -2.67
CA ALA A 66 34.74 -23.89 -3.11
C ALA A 66 34.57 -24.69 -4.39
N VAL A 67 35.10 -24.14 -5.48
CA VAL A 67 35.32 -24.80 -6.77
C VAL A 67 36.59 -25.63 -6.67
#